data_AF-A0A9N9E975-F1
#
_entry.id   AF-A0A9N9E975-F1
#
_cell.length_a   1.000
_cell.length_b   1.000
_cell.length_c   1.000
_cell.angle_alpha   90.00
_cell.angle_beta   90.00
_cell.angle_gamma   90.00
#
_symmetry.space_group_name_H-M   'P 1'
#
loop_
_entity.id
_entity.type
_entity.pdbx_description
1 polymer ?
#
loop_
_entity_poly.entity_id
_entity_poly.type
_entity_poly.pdbx_seq_one_letter_code
_entity_poly.pdbx_strand_id
1 'polypeptide(L)'
;VDLSQIMFICTANRIENIPGPLRDRMEIIEISSYTKNDKQSIAENYLVPGLLDHYNLTKEQLTFESSAIQEIIDHYTWEAGIRNLKRLLNKIFSKFSYKMAVGELKTENITLEKVQEYLGKPTTSDLTFKADYSVPGVVNGLSVYNQEMGGGDVLPIEVSFPPGKGKIITTGNLKETMEESARVAISYVKANFEKFGINKNFNFNDNDIHIHVPKGGIPKDGPSAGVALTTAIISALTKKRIDKDIGMTGEITLHGQVSAIGGLQEKINAAHRKGLKVVFIPEGNEKDLEDIPSEVRGVQNVLLPTLIPLNLLEKEKKHVAGFSPECFYVEKIEGHTIHSSAEEAKQFTLNILSDYQDYAENALCLGVIVGQKTEGEKFAGALETYTVECLLPDGQCLQFATSHYFGDNFCRLMGVKYQDASNKFQYPFSTSWGTSTRTIGAVAKTHADN
;
A
#
# COMPACT_ATOMS: atom_id res chain seq x y z
N VAL A 1 19.07 -7.31 -46.13
CA VAL A 1 18.41 -6.04 -45.74
C VAL A 1 19.17 -5.51 -44.54
N ASP A 2 19.68 -4.30 -44.61
CA ASP A 2 20.35 -3.64 -43.48
C ASP A 2 19.30 -2.98 -42.59
N LEU A 3 19.28 -3.34 -41.31
CA LEU A 3 18.32 -2.84 -40.30
C LEU A 3 19.04 -2.04 -39.19
N SER A 4 20.31 -1.67 -39.39
CA SER A 4 21.16 -1.03 -38.37
C SER A 4 20.66 0.34 -37.91
N GLN A 5 19.89 1.05 -38.74
CA GLN A 5 19.31 2.37 -38.44
C GLN A 5 17.86 2.31 -37.94
N ILE A 6 17.31 1.11 -37.72
CA ILE A 6 15.92 0.95 -37.29
C ILE A 6 15.87 0.82 -35.77
N MET A 7 15.06 1.67 -35.14
CA MET A 7 14.71 1.53 -33.72
C MET A 7 13.59 0.50 -33.57
N PHE A 8 13.85 -0.56 -32.81
CA PHE A 8 12.85 -1.57 -32.49
C PHE A 8 12.23 -1.26 -31.13
N ILE A 9 10.90 -1.14 -31.10
CA ILE A 9 10.12 -1.00 -29.86
C ILE A 9 9.24 -2.23 -29.73
N CYS A 10 9.39 -2.95 -28.62
CA CYS A 10 8.59 -4.12 -28.29
C CYS A 10 7.70 -3.80 -27.10
N THR A 11 6.49 -4.37 -27.07
CA THR A 11 5.60 -4.30 -25.91
C THR A 11 5.29 -5.70 -25.44
N ALA A 12 5.30 -5.91 -24.13
CA ALA A 12 4.97 -7.18 -23.51
C ALA A 12 4.23 -6.91 -22.20
N ASN A 13 3.22 -7.73 -21.90
CA ASN A 13 2.53 -7.68 -20.61
C ASN A 13 3.21 -8.55 -19.54
N ARG A 14 4.05 -9.51 -19.97
CA ARG A 14 4.71 -10.48 -19.09
C ARG A 14 6.15 -10.67 -19.54
N ILE A 15 7.09 -10.31 -18.68
CA ILE A 15 8.52 -10.42 -18.96
C ILE A 15 8.95 -11.89 -18.93
N GLU A 16 8.35 -12.71 -18.06
CA GLU A 16 8.67 -14.13 -17.94
C GLU A 16 8.36 -14.96 -19.20
N ASN A 17 7.47 -14.46 -20.07
CA ASN A 17 7.14 -15.12 -21.34
C ASN A 17 8.12 -14.75 -22.46
N ILE A 18 9.01 -13.78 -22.24
CA ILE A 18 10.01 -13.38 -23.23
C ILE A 18 11.16 -14.38 -23.16
N PRO A 19 11.55 -15.02 -24.29
CA PRO A 19 12.71 -15.89 -24.33
C PRO A 19 13.96 -15.16 -23.80
N GLY A 20 14.70 -15.79 -22.89
CA GLY A 20 15.92 -15.24 -22.28
C GLY A 20 16.89 -14.58 -23.28
N PRO A 21 17.22 -15.23 -24.43
CA PRO A 21 18.12 -14.64 -25.43
C PRO A 21 17.65 -13.31 -26.05
N LEU A 22 16.33 -13.06 -26.06
CA LEU A 22 15.75 -11.81 -26.52
C LEU A 22 15.75 -10.79 -25.39
N ARG A 23 15.37 -11.21 -24.18
CA ARG A 23 15.33 -10.37 -22.98
C ARG A 23 16.70 -9.74 -22.70
N ASP A 24 17.78 -10.51 -22.82
CA ASP A 24 19.15 -10.04 -22.59
C ASP A 24 19.63 -8.98 -23.59
N ARG A 25 18.90 -8.79 -24.70
CA ARG A 25 19.20 -7.82 -25.77
C ARG A 25 18.24 -6.64 -25.77
N MET A 26 17.37 -6.54 -24.78
CA MET A 26 16.36 -5.51 -24.66
C MET A 26 16.63 -4.66 -23.42
N GLU A 27 16.44 -3.35 -23.56
CA GLU A 27 16.26 -2.48 -22.41
C GLU A 27 14.79 -2.57 -21.98
N ILE A 28 14.56 -2.94 -20.72
CA ILE A 28 13.21 -3.15 -20.18
C ILE A 28 12.79 -1.86 -19.47
N ILE A 29 11.68 -1.28 -19.93
CA ILE A 29 11.00 -0.16 -19.30
C ILE A 29 9.66 -0.66 -18.79
N GLU A 30 9.48 -0.71 -17.47
CA GLU A 30 8.23 -1.12 -16.85
C GLU A 30 7.27 0.07 -16.77
N ILE A 31 6.03 -0.14 -17.24
CA ILE A 31 4.97 0.86 -17.18
C ILE A 31 3.99 0.43 -16.10
N SER A 32 3.93 1.21 -15.03
CA SER A 32 3.08 0.95 -13.87
C SER A 32 1.59 1.20 -14.17
N SER A 33 0.75 0.63 -13.31
CA SER A 33 -0.70 0.85 -13.34
C SER A 33 -1.07 2.24 -12.84
N TYR A 34 -2.18 2.79 -13.34
CA TYR A 34 -2.66 4.12 -12.94
C TYR A 34 -3.50 4.06 -11.65
N THR A 35 -3.24 5.00 -10.74
CA THR A 35 -4.13 5.29 -9.60
C THR A 35 -5.43 5.96 -10.06
N LYS A 36 -6.39 6.16 -9.15
CA LYS A 36 -7.64 6.89 -9.48
C LYS A 36 -7.34 8.33 -9.91
N ASN A 37 -6.44 9.00 -9.20
CA ASN A 37 -6.03 10.38 -9.48
C ASN A 37 -5.31 10.49 -10.82
N ASP A 38 -4.44 9.52 -11.14
CA ASP A 38 -3.78 9.44 -12.44
C ASP A 38 -4.82 9.31 -13.56
N LYS A 39 -5.81 8.41 -13.40
CA LYS A 39 -6.86 8.21 -14.40
C LYS A 39 -7.73 9.44 -14.59
N GLN A 40 -8.06 10.14 -13.51
CA GLN A 40 -8.80 11.39 -13.58
C GLN A 40 -8.00 12.44 -14.35
N SER A 41 -6.72 12.63 -13.98
CA SER A 41 -5.83 13.58 -14.65
C SER A 41 -5.62 13.23 -16.12
N ILE A 42 -5.50 11.95 -16.46
CA ILE A 42 -5.38 11.48 -17.85
C ILE A 42 -6.68 11.73 -18.62
N ALA A 43 -7.82 11.50 -18.00
CA ALA A 43 -9.11 11.74 -18.62
C ALA A 43 -9.33 13.22 -18.94
N GLU A 44 -9.09 14.10 -17.97
CA GLU A 44 -9.29 15.55 -18.09
C GLU A 44 -8.29 16.19 -19.08
N ASN A 45 -7.02 15.80 -19.03
CA ASN A 45 -5.97 16.47 -19.80
C ASN A 45 -5.72 15.87 -21.19
N TYR A 46 -6.07 14.61 -21.42
CA TYR A 46 -5.73 13.91 -22.67
C TYR A 46 -6.92 13.23 -23.34
N LEU A 47 -7.72 12.43 -22.61
CA LEU A 47 -8.79 11.65 -23.24
C LEU A 47 -9.96 12.54 -23.69
N VAL A 48 -10.46 13.42 -22.81
CA VAL A 48 -11.58 14.32 -23.14
C VAL A 48 -11.19 15.30 -24.25
N PRO A 49 -10.03 16.00 -24.20
CA PRO A 49 -9.58 16.85 -25.30
C PRO A 49 -9.42 16.07 -26.62
N GLY A 50 -8.78 14.91 -26.59
CA GLY A 50 -8.60 14.10 -27.80
C GLY A 50 -9.91 13.57 -28.39
N LEU A 51 -10.92 13.33 -27.56
CA LEU A 51 -12.27 12.95 -28.02
C LEU A 51 -13.05 14.15 -28.58
N LEU A 52 -12.92 15.35 -28.00
CA LEU A 52 -13.49 16.57 -28.57
C LEU A 52 -12.98 16.79 -29.99
N ASP A 53 -11.67 16.67 -30.19
CA ASP A 53 -11.04 16.79 -31.51
C ASP A 53 -11.53 15.68 -32.46
N HIS A 54 -11.58 14.42 -32.00
CA HIS A 54 -12.02 13.29 -32.83
C HIS A 54 -13.47 13.42 -33.33
N TYR A 55 -14.38 13.93 -32.49
CA TYR A 55 -15.78 14.15 -32.85
C TYR A 55 -16.05 15.56 -33.41
N ASN A 56 -15.01 16.37 -33.56
CA ASN A 56 -15.08 17.76 -34.04
C ASN A 56 -16.09 18.60 -33.24
N LEU A 57 -16.02 18.48 -31.90
CA LEU A 57 -16.84 19.20 -30.93
C LEU A 57 -16.00 20.24 -30.19
N THR A 58 -16.62 21.35 -29.79
CA THR A 58 -15.96 22.38 -28.99
C THR A 58 -16.21 22.17 -27.49
N LYS A 59 -15.37 22.78 -26.64
CA LYS A 59 -15.53 22.73 -25.17
C LYS A 59 -16.84 23.34 -24.70
N GLU A 60 -17.47 24.23 -25.48
CA GLU A 60 -18.76 24.82 -25.15
C GLU A 60 -19.93 23.88 -25.49
N GLN A 61 -19.73 22.92 -26.39
CA GLN A 61 -20.77 21.96 -26.79
C GLN A 61 -20.86 20.78 -25.83
N LEU A 62 -19.73 20.28 -25.33
CA LEU A 62 -19.72 19.15 -24.40
C LEU A 62 -18.66 19.35 -23.33
N THR A 63 -19.11 19.56 -22.09
CA THR A 63 -18.25 19.66 -20.90
C THR A 63 -18.44 18.46 -19.98
N PHE A 64 -17.41 18.16 -19.19
CA PHE A 64 -17.47 17.16 -18.14
C PHE A 64 -17.12 17.83 -16.81
N GLU A 65 -17.93 17.59 -15.79
CA GLU A 65 -17.53 17.88 -14.43
C GLU A 65 -16.52 16.84 -13.94
N SER A 66 -15.53 17.28 -13.15
CA SER A 66 -14.56 16.37 -12.53
C SER A 66 -15.23 15.27 -11.71
N SER A 67 -16.34 15.59 -11.04
CA SER A 67 -17.18 14.63 -10.30
C SER A 67 -17.78 13.55 -11.19
N ALA A 68 -18.15 13.87 -12.43
CA ALA A 68 -18.71 12.92 -13.38
C ALA A 68 -17.64 11.99 -13.96
N ILE A 69 -16.43 12.50 -14.20
CA ILE A 69 -15.29 11.65 -14.60
C ILE A 69 -14.94 10.70 -13.47
N GLN A 70 -14.88 11.20 -12.23
CA GLN A 70 -14.65 10.39 -11.05
C GLN A 70 -15.72 9.29 -10.89
N GLU A 71 -16.99 9.62 -11.11
CA GLU A 71 -18.10 8.66 -11.10
C GLU A 71 -17.93 7.55 -12.14
N ILE A 72 -17.51 7.88 -13.37
CA ILE A 72 -17.21 6.89 -14.42
C ILE A 72 -16.07 5.97 -13.98
N ILE A 73 -15.00 6.54 -13.43
CA ILE A 73 -13.85 5.78 -12.95
C ILE A 73 -14.27 4.81 -11.84
N ASP A 74 -15.02 5.29 -10.85
CA ASP A 74 -15.38 4.50 -9.67
C ASP A 74 -16.46 3.43 -9.95
N HIS A 75 -17.47 3.75 -10.75
CA HIS A 75 -18.69 2.94 -10.86
C HIS A 75 -18.91 2.28 -12.24
N TYR A 76 -18.09 2.62 -13.23
CA TYR A 76 -18.22 2.07 -14.59
C TYR A 76 -16.93 1.42 -15.11
N THR A 77 -15.78 1.66 -14.46
CA THR A 77 -14.50 1.05 -14.84
C THR A 77 -13.98 0.06 -13.80
N TRP A 78 -13.40 -1.05 -14.28
CA TRP A 78 -12.67 -2.00 -13.46
C TRP A 78 -11.47 -2.53 -14.25
N GLU A 79 -10.40 -1.74 -14.26
CA GLU A 79 -9.15 -2.05 -14.96
C GLU A 79 -7.97 -1.34 -14.27
N ALA A 80 -6.74 -1.74 -14.57
CA ALA A 80 -5.55 -0.97 -14.18
C ALA A 80 -5.23 0.16 -15.17
N GLY A 81 -5.43 -0.10 -16.47
CA GLY A 81 -5.27 0.89 -17.52
C GLY A 81 -6.45 1.87 -17.64
N ILE A 82 -6.55 2.48 -18.82
CA ILE A 82 -7.57 3.49 -19.20
C ILE A 82 -8.39 3.07 -20.42
N ARG A 83 -8.30 1.82 -20.87
CA ARG A 83 -8.88 1.38 -22.14
C ARG A 83 -10.40 1.37 -22.07
N ASN A 84 -10.95 0.80 -20.99
CA ASN A 84 -12.38 0.81 -20.74
C ASN A 84 -12.88 2.23 -20.41
N LEU A 85 -12.11 3.03 -19.67
CA LEU A 85 -12.41 4.45 -19.44
C LEU A 85 -12.56 5.22 -20.76
N LYS A 86 -11.58 5.12 -21.66
CA LYS A 86 -11.63 5.72 -23.00
C LYS A 86 -12.85 5.23 -23.79
N ARG A 87 -13.16 3.93 -23.74
CA ARG A 87 -14.34 3.35 -24.41
C ARG A 87 -15.65 3.94 -23.90
N LEU A 88 -15.78 4.13 -22.58
CA LEU A 88 -16.99 4.69 -21.96
C LEU A 88 -17.14 6.17 -22.30
N LEU A 89 -16.06 6.95 -22.22
CA LEU A 89 -16.06 8.34 -22.68
C LEU A 89 -16.47 8.41 -24.16
N ASN A 90 -15.87 7.60 -25.03
CA ASN A 90 -16.21 7.53 -26.45
C ASN A 90 -17.71 7.22 -26.69
N LYS A 91 -18.32 6.40 -25.83
CA LYS A 91 -19.77 6.08 -25.88
C LYS A 91 -20.62 7.31 -25.54
N ILE A 92 -20.22 8.11 -24.55
CA ILE A 92 -20.89 9.38 -24.21
C ILE A 92 -20.80 10.34 -25.39
N PHE A 93 -19.61 10.56 -25.92
CA PHE A 93 -19.36 11.42 -27.09
C PHE A 93 -20.20 10.97 -28.29
N SER A 94 -20.17 9.68 -28.64
CA SER A 94 -20.97 9.13 -29.75
C SER A 94 -22.47 9.40 -29.60
N LYS A 95 -23.01 9.20 -28.39
CA LYS A 95 -24.43 9.46 -28.10
C LYS A 95 -24.76 10.94 -28.19
N PHE A 96 -23.91 11.81 -27.65
CA PHE A 96 -24.11 13.26 -27.72
C PHE A 96 -24.07 13.74 -29.17
N SER A 97 -23.07 13.33 -29.96
CA SER A 97 -22.96 13.67 -31.38
C SER A 97 -24.19 13.21 -32.17
N TYR A 98 -24.74 12.03 -31.86
CA TYR A 98 -25.99 11.57 -32.47
C TYR A 98 -27.17 12.50 -32.12
N LYS A 99 -27.39 12.79 -30.83
CA LYS A 99 -28.44 13.71 -30.36
C LYS A 99 -28.32 15.11 -30.98
N MET A 100 -27.09 15.57 -31.22
CA MET A 100 -26.82 16.84 -31.89
C MET A 100 -27.16 16.80 -33.39
N ALA A 101 -26.83 15.70 -34.07
CA ALA A 101 -27.13 15.52 -35.50
C ALA A 101 -28.64 15.44 -35.79
N VAL A 102 -29.43 14.86 -34.87
CA VAL A 102 -30.90 14.84 -34.98
C VAL A 102 -31.58 16.12 -34.47
N GLY A 103 -30.81 17.08 -33.95
CA GLY A 103 -31.28 18.38 -33.49
C GLY A 103 -31.94 18.40 -32.12
N GLU A 104 -31.82 17.31 -31.33
CA GLU A 104 -32.40 17.20 -29.99
C GLU A 104 -31.63 18.03 -28.94
N LEU A 105 -30.30 18.11 -29.08
CA LEU A 105 -29.42 18.83 -28.17
C LEU A 105 -28.37 19.63 -28.93
N LYS A 106 -27.97 20.80 -28.39
CA LYS A 106 -26.89 21.63 -28.96
C LYS A 106 -25.67 21.70 -28.06
N THR A 107 -25.90 21.68 -26.75
CA THR A 107 -24.87 21.68 -25.72
C THR A 107 -25.29 20.71 -24.61
N GLU A 108 -24.32 20.15 -23.89
CA GLU A 108 -24.57 19.29 -22.73
C GLU A 108 -23.41 19.43 -21.74
N ASN A 109 -23.75 19.45 -20.44
CA ASN A 109 -22.77 19.30 -19.36
C ASN A 109 -22.96 17.94 -18.71
N ILE A 110 -21.93 17.10 -18.75
CA ILE A 110 -21.96 15.77 -18.16
C ILE A 110 -21.71 15.90 -16.66
N THR A 111 -22.82 15.92 -15.91
CA THR A 111 -22.89 15.81 -14.46
C THR A 111 -23.02 14.34 -14.03
N LEU A 112 -22.96 14.08 -12.72
CA LEU A 112 -23.17 12.76 -12.11
C LEU A 112 -24.46 12.06 -12.59
N GLU A 113 -25.57 12.79 -12.63
CA GLU A 113 -26.88 12.28 -13.07
C GLU A 113 -26.87 11.92 -14.56
N LYS A 114 -26.19 12.74 -15.38
CA LYS A 114 -26.05 12.52 -16.81
C LYS A 114 -25.20 11.30 -17.12
N VAL A 115 -24.20 10.97 -16.31
CA VAL A 115 -23.42 9.73 -16.48
C VAL A 115 -24.35 8.53 -16.58
N GLN A 116 -25.33 8.42 -15.68
CA GLN A 116 -26.29 7.32 -15.68
C GLN A 116 -27.25 7.36 -16.88
N GLU A 117 -27.67 8.54 -17.33
CA GLU A 117 -28.48 8.70 -18.55
C GLU A 117 -27.74 8.16 -19.80
N TYR A 118 -26.46 8.51 -19.93
CA TYR A 118 -25.66 8.14 -21.10
C TYR A 118 -25.13 6.70 -21.04
N LEU A 119 -24.67 6.24 -19.88
CA LEU A 119 -24.03 4.94 -19.73
C LEU A 119 -24.98 3.82 -19.30
N GLY A 120 -26.11 4.16 -18.68
CA GLY A 120 -27.03 3.22 -18.04
C GLY A 120 -26.69 3.06 -16.56
N LYS A 121 -27.23 2.01 -15.92
CA LYS A 121 -26.87 1.69 -14.53
C LYS A 121 -25.36 1.37 -14.41
N PRO A 122 -24.73 1.66 -13.25
CA PRO A 122 -23.36 1.24 -12.96
C PRO A 122 -23.11 -0.22 -13.32
N THR A 123 -21.98 -0.48 -13.97
CA THR A 123 -21.61 -1.85 -14.37
C THR A 123 -21.10 -2.64 -13.17
N THR A 124 -20.56 -1.95 -12.15
CA THR A 124 -20.07 -2.53 -10.92
C THR A 124 -21.14 -2.42 -9.82
N SER A 125 -22.04 -3.40 -9.75
CA SER A 125 -22.86 -3.62 -8.55
C SER A 125 -22.02 -3.98 -7.31
N ASP A 126 -20.74 -4.33 -7.50
CA ASP A 126 -19.84 -4.90 -6.51
C ASP A 126 -19.27 -3.92 -5.47
N LEU A 127 -19.54 -2.61 -5.57
CA LEU A 127 -19.14 -1.66 -4.53
C LEU A 127 -20.10 -1.67 -3.32
N THR A 128 -21.30 -2.23 -3.48
CA THR A 128 -22.33 -2.24 -2.41
C THR A 128 -22.56 -3.58 -1.75
N PHE A 129 -21.97 -4.67 -2.25
CA PHE A 129 -21.93 -5.93 -1.51
C PHE A 129 -20.83 -5.88 -0.44
N LYS A 130 -21.00 -4.96 0.53
CA LYS A 130 -20.54 -5.18 1.90
C LYS A 130 -21.46 -6.25 2.49
N ALA A 131 -21.36 -7.49 2.01
CA ALA A 131 -21.76 -8.58 2.89
C ALA A 131 -20.88 -8.39 4.14
N ASP A 132 -21.52 -8.30 5.30
CA ASP A 132 -20.84 -8.12 6.57
C ASP A 132 -20.11 -9.43 6.88
N TYR A 133 -18.96 -9.60 6.24
CA TYR A 133 -18.09 -10.76 6.37
C TYR A 133 -17.25 -10.70 7.65
N SER A 134 -17.58 -9.83 8.61
CA SER A 134 -16.94 -9.83 9.93
C SER A 134 -17.48 -10.98 10.80
N VAL A 135 -17.45 -12.18 10.24
CA VAL A 135 -17.81 -13.43 10.90
C VAL A 135 -16.54 -14.28 11.07
N PRO A 136 -16.46 -15.11 12.12
CA PRO A 136 -15.31 -16.00 12.29
C PRO A 136 -15.15 -16.94 11.10
N GLY A 137 -13.92 -17.07 10.61
CA GLY A 137 -13.58 -17.91 9.47
C GLY A 137 -13.51 -17.18 8.14
N VAL A 138 -13.66 -15.85 8.12
CA VAL A 138 -13.56 -15.07 6.88
C VAL A 138 -12.42 -14.05 6.96
N VAL A 139 -11.58 -14.02 5.92
CA VAL A 139 -10.39 -13.16 5.83
C VAL A 139 -10.24 -12.65 4.40
N ASN A 140 -9.94 -11.36 4.23
CA ASN A 140 -9.63 -10.82 2.91
C ASN A 140 -8.21 -11.20 2.46
N GLY A 141 -8.11 -12.02 1.43
CA GLY A 141 -6.86 -12.30 0.72
C GLY A 141 -6.68 -11.35 -0.47
N LEU A 142 -5.44 -10.93 -0.74
CA LEU A 142 -5.13 -10.16 -1.95
C LEU A 142 -4.66 -11.10 -3.08
N SER A 143 -5.17 -10.86 -4.28
CA SER A 143 -4.85 -11.68 -5.45
C SER A 143 -4.59 -10.83 -6.68
N VAL A 144 -4.04 -11.46 -7.73
CA VAL A 144 -3.92 -10.88 -9.06
C VAL A 144 -4.86 -11.67 -9.97
N TYR A 145 -5.84 -11.00 -10.58
CA TYR A 145 -6.91 -11.64 -11.37
C TYR A 145 -6.41 -12.26 -12.67
N ASN A 146 -5.42 -11.61 -13.28
CA ASN A 146 -4.84 -12.02 -14.55
C ASN A 146 -3.48 -11.36 -14.68
N GLN A 147 -2.41 -12.18 -14.70
CA GLN A 147 -1.05 -11.71 -14.95
C GLN A 147 -0.90 -11.05 -16.35
N GLU A 148 -1.82 -11.28 -17.28
CA GLU A 148 -1.79 -10.73 -18.65
C GLU A 148 -2.44 -9.34 -18.80
N MET A 149 -3.35 -8.95 -17.89
CA MET A 149 -4.06 -7.65 -17.93
C MET A 149 -3.70 -6.70 -16.77
N GLY A 150 -2.86 -7.16 -15.84
CA GLY A 150 -2.28 -6.33 -14.78
C GLY A 150 -3.30 -5.79 -13.77
N GLY A 151 -4.08 -6.64 -13.11
CA GLY A 151 -5.10 -6.18 -12.16
C GLY A 151 -5.20 -7.03 -10.89
N GLY A 152 -5.19 -6.37 -9.72
CA GLY A 152 -5.39 -7.01 -8.42
C GLY A 152 -6.84 -7.06 -7.95
N ASP A 153 -7.14 -8.00 -7.05
CA ASP A 153 -8.41 -8.11 -6.31
C ASP A 153 -8.23 -8.26 -4.80
N VAL A 154 -9.32 -7.97 -4.09
CA VAL A 154 -9.57 -8.45 -2.73
C VAL A 154 -10.61 -9.57 -2.77
N LEU A 155 -10.24 -10.76 -2.31
CA LEU A 155 -11.09 -11.94 -2.27
C LEU A 155 -11.32 -12.38 -0.81
N PRO A 156 -12.58 -12.46 -0.35
CA PRO A 156 -12.86 -13.07 0.95
C PRO A 156 -12.58 -14.58 0.87
N ILE A 157 -11.76 -15.10 1.76
CA ILE A 157 -11.53 -16.53 1.94
C ILE A 157 -12.36 -16.96 3.13
N GLU A 158 -13.27 -17.90 2.91
CA GLU A 158 -14.18 -18.41 3.92
C GLU A 158 -13.81 -19.85 4.29
N VAL A 159 -13.75 -20.13 5.59
CA VAL A 159 -13.42 -21.45 6.13
C VAL A 159 -14.48 -21.89 7.12
N SER A 160 -14.98 -23.11 6.95
CA SER A 160 -15.90 -23.75 7.88
C SER A 160 -15.47 -25.19 8.20
N PHE A 161 -15.99 -25.69 9.32
CA PHE A 161 -15.69 -27.03 9.83
C PHE A 161 -16.99 -27.83 10.05
N PRO A 162 -17.63 -28.34 8.98
CA PRO A 162 -18.79 -29.21 9.13
C PRO A 162 -18.39 -30.59 9.68
N PRO A 163 -19.28 -31.29 10.41
CA PRO A 163 -19.03 -32.67 10.85
C PRO A 163 -18.72 -33.58 9.66
N GLY A 164 -17.68 -34.40 9.76
CA GLY A 164 -17.14 -35.14 8.63
C GLY A 164 -16.06 -36.16 8.99
N LYS A 165 -15.19 -36.46 8.04
CA LYS A 165 -14.10 -37.46 8.16
C LYS A 165 -12.71 -36.83 7.95
N GLY A 166 -12.56 -35.54 8.23
CA GLY A 166 -11.30 -34.81 8.07
C GLY A 166 -10.92 -34.50 6.62
N LYS A 167 -11.88 -34.53 5.69
CA LYS A 167 -11.64 -34.23 4.28
C LYS A 167 -11.42 -32.74 4.09
N ILE A 168 -10.56 -32.40 3.12
CA ILE A 168 -10.37 -31.02 2.67
C ILE A 168 -11.25 -30.82 1.43
N ILE A 169 -12.17 -29.86 1.51
CA ILE A 169 -13.11 -29.52 0.45
C ILE A 169 -12.78 -28.09 0.01
N THR A 170 -12.41 -27.93 -1.26
CA THR A 170 -12.08 -26.64 -1.88
C THR A 170 -13.17 -26.25 -2.88
N THR A 171 -13.61 -25.00 -2.85
CA THR A 171 -14.64 -24.48 -3.77
C THR A 171 -14.30 -23.06 -4.22
N GLY A 172 -14.82 -22.66 -5.39
CA GLY A 172 -14.54 -21.34 -5.96
C GLY A 172 -13.49 -21.31 -7.08
N ASN A 173 -13.34 -22.42 -7.81
CA ASN A 173 -12.42 -22.56 -8.95
C ASN A 173 -10.94 -22.38 -8.56
N LEU A 174 -10.51 -23.10 -7.52
CA LEU A 174 -9.11 -23.14 -7.08
C LEU A 174 -8.33 -24.12 -7.96
N LYS A 175 -7.13 -23.73 -8.39
CA LYS A 175 -6.19 -24.61 -9.09
C LYS A 175 -5.21 -25.29 -8.13
N GLU A 176 -4.44 -26.23 -8.67
CA GLU A 176 -3.50 -27.10 -7.95
C GLU A 176 -2.60 -26.34 -6.95
N THR A 177 -1.93 -25.26 -7.36
CA THR A 177 -1.04 -24.47 -6.49
C THR A 177 -1.76 -23.90 -5.26
N MET A 178 -3.01 -23.47 -5.45
CA MET A 178 -3.82 -22.92 -4.37
C MET A 178 -4.33 -24.03 -3.42
N GLU A 179 -4.62 -25.22 -3.96
CA GLU A 179 -4.94 -26.40 -3.15
C GLU A 179 -3.74 -26.87 -2.33
N GLU A 180 -2.53 -26.80 -2.88
CA GLU A 180 -1.29 -27.05 -2.15
C GLU A 180 -1.09 -26.03 -1.02
N SER A 181 -1.27 -24.74 -1.30
CA SER A 181 -1.21 -23.67 -0.29
C SER A 181 -2.19 -23.91 0.87
N ALA A 182 -3.41 -24.35 0.56
CA ALA A 182 -4.40 -24.73 1.57
C ALA A 182 -3.94 -25.93 2.43
N ARG A 183 -3.34 -26.96 1.84
CA ARG A 183 -2.80 -28.11 2.58
C ARG A 183 -1.65 -27.72 3.50
N VAL A 184 -0.77 -26.82 3.07
CA VAL A 184 0.34 -26.30 3.88
C VAL A 184 -0.21 -25.50 5.07
N ALA A 185 -1.14 -24.59 4.83
CA ALA A 185 -1.80 -23.80 5.88
C ALA A 185 -2.49 -24.71 6.93
N ILE A 186 -3.26 -25.70 6.48
CA ILE A 186 -3.90 -26.69 7.36
C ILE A 186 -2.87 -27.47 8.18
N SER A 187 -1.79 -27.93 7.55
CA SER A 187 -0.74 -28.70 8.22
C SER A 187 -0.04 -27.87 9.29
N TYR A 188 0.26 -26.60 8.99
CA TYR A 188 0.86 -25.68 9.94
C TYR A 188 -0.05 -25.42 11.15
N VAL A 189 -1.35 -25.17 10.93
CA VAL A 189 -2.32 -24.97 12.01
C VAL A 189 -2.47 -26.23 12.87
N LYS A 190 -2.56 -27.41 12.25
CA LYS A 190 -2.62 -28.70 12.98
C LYS A 190 -1.38 -28.93 13.83
N ALA A 191 -0.19 -28.62 13.32
CA ALA A 191 1.06 -28.80 14.05
C ALA A 191 1.24 -27.81 15.22
N ASN A 192 0.56 -26.66 15.18
CA ASN A 192 0.75 -25.56 16.12
C ASN A 192 -0.53 -25.16 16.87
N PHE A 193 -1.55 -26.01 16.90
CA PHE A 193 -2.90 -25.67 17.37
C PHE A 193 -2.91 -25.09 18.81
N GLU A 194 -2.05 -25.61 19.70
CA GLU A 194 -1.93 -25.12 21.07
C GLU A 194 -1.45 -23.66 21.14
N LYS A 195 -0.52 -23.26 20.24
CA LYS A 195 0.01 -21.89 20.19
C LYS A 195 -1.06 -20.86 19.85
N PHE A 196 -2.09 -21.27 19.10
CA PHE A 196 -3.17 -20.39 18.66
C PHE A 196 -4.37 -20.37 19.62
N GLY A 197 -4.30 -21.10 20.73
CA GLY A 197 -5.41 -21.20 21.69
C GLY A 197 -6.62 -21.96 21.12
N ILE A 198 -6.40 -22.86 20.16
CA ILE A 198 -7.45 -23.74 19.63
C ILE A 198 -7.77 -24.80 20.70
N ASN A 199 -9.06 -25.08 20.89
CA ASN A 199 -9.52 -26.05 21.89
C ASN A 199 -8.90 -27.43 21.64
N LYS A 200 -8.23 -27.98 22.65
CA LYS A 200 -7.57 -29.31 22.57
C LYS A 200 -8.54 -30.45 22.26
N ASN A 201 -9.83 -30.27 22.54
CA ASN A 201 -10.88 -31.24 22.26
C ASN A 201 -11.37 -31.18 20.81
N PHE A 202 -10.91 -30.21 20.00
CA PHE A 202 -11.29 -30.14 18.60
C PHE A 202 -10.58 -31.25 17.80
N ASN A 203 -11.34 -32.24 17.36
CA ASN A 203 -10.81 -33.33 16.55
C ASN A 203 -10.93 -33.01 15.05
N PHE A 204 -9.78 -32.83 14.39
CA PHE A 204 -9.71 -32.61 12.95
C PHE A 204 -10.16 -33.82 12.12
N ASN A 205 -10.25 -35.03 12.69
CA ASN A 205 -10.71 -36.21 11.96
C ASN A 205 -12.24 -36.34 11.96
N ASP A 206 -12.93 -35.68 12.89
CA ASP A 206 -14.40 -35.72 13.01
C ASP A 206 -15.07 -34.54 12.28
N ASN A 207 -14.28 -33.64 11.69
CA ASN A 207 -14.75 -32.43 11.02
C ASN A 207 -14.04 -32.29 9.68
N ASP A 208 -14.81 -32.16 8.60
CA ASP A 208 -14.26 -31.77 7.31
C ASP A 208 -13.84 -30.29 7.36
N ILE A 209 -12.93 -29.90 6.47
CA ILE A 209 -12.44 -28.53 6.32
C ILE A 209 -12.92 -28.03 4.98
N HIS A 210 -13.86 -27.09 4.97
CA HIS A 210 -14.39 -26.51 3.73
C HIS A 210 -13.88 -25.09 3.56
N ILE A 211 -13.08 -24.91 2.51
CA ILE A 211 -12.53 -23.62 2.08
C ILE A 211 -13.31 -23.15 0.84
N HIS A 212 -13.86 -21.95 0.91
CA HIS A 212 -14.55 -21.29 -0.18
C HIS A 212 -13.87 -19.97 -0.51
N VAL A 213 -13.60 -19.75 -1.81
CA VAL A 213 -13.10 -18.46 -2.30
C VAL A 213 -14.04 -17.97 -3.40
N PRO A 214 -14.96 -17.02 -3.10
CA PRO A 214 -16.00 -16.53 -4.01
C PRO A 214 -15.47 -15.97 -5.34
N LYS A 215 -16.40 -15.69 -6.27
CA LYS A 215 -16.19 -15.42 -7.72
C LYS A 215 -15.87 -16.68 -8.54
N GLY A 216 -16.85 -17.58 -8.64
CA GLY A 216 -16.72 -18.95 -9.17
C GLY A 216 -16.39 -19.12 -10.66
N GLY A 217 -16.24 -18.04 -11.44
CA GLY A 217 -15.88 -18.12 -12.87
C GLY A 217 -14.39 -17.93 -13.17
N ILE A 218 -13.64 -17.26 -12.29
CA ILE A 218 -12.24 -16.90 -12.53
C ILE A 218 -11.35 -17.92 -11.81
N PRO A 219 -10.47 -18.64 -12.54
CA PRO A 219 -9.52 -19.56 -11.92
C PRO A 219 -8.58 -18.83 -10.97
N LYS A 220 -8.40 -19.36 -9.76
CA LYS A 220 -7.53 -18.79 -8.73
C LYS A 220 -6.34 -19.70 -8.52
N ASP A 221 -5.15 -19.18 -8.79
CA ASP A 221 -3.92 -19.94 -8.83
C ASP A 221 -2.78 -19.08 -8.28
N GLY A 222 -1.99 -19.63 -7.37
CA GLY A 222 -0.84 -18.96 -6.77
C GLY A 222 -0.71 -19.20 -5.26
N PRO A 223 0.53 -19.31 -4.75
CA PRO A 223 0.78 -19.67 -3.35
C PRO A 223 0.55 -18.51 -2.37
N SER A 224 0.40 -17.28 -2.87
CA SER A 224 0.38 -16.04 -2.08
C SER A 224 -0.82 -15.84 -1.15
N ALA A 225 -1.73 -16.81 -1.05
CA ALA A 225 -2.87 -16.78 -0.13
C ALA A 225 -2.63 -17.55 1.18
N GLY A 226 -1.44 -18.16 1.36
CA GLY A 226 -1.12 -19.02 2.50
C GLY A 226 -1.37 -18.38 3.87
N VAL A 227 -0.99 -17.10 4.04
CA VAL A 227 -1.23 -16.34 5.28
C VAL A 227 -2.73 -16.10 5.51
N ALA A 228 -3.48 -15.75 4.46
CA ALA A 228 -4.93 -15.52 4.53
C ALA A 228 -5.69 -16.81 4.87
N LEU A 229 -5.33 -17.92 4.23
CA LEU A 229 -5.86 -19.27 4.52
C LEU A 229 -5.59 -19.67 5.96
N THR A 230 -4.33 -19.54 6.42
CA THR A 230 -3.93 -19.87 7.79
C THR A 230 -4.75 -19.07 8.81
N THR A 231 -4.90 -17.77 8.57
CA THR A 231 -5.65 -16.88 9.45
C THR A 231 -7.15 -17.22 9.47
N ALA A 232 -7.74 -17.54 8.31
CA ALA A 232 -9.14 -17.93 8.22
C ALA A 232 -9.42 -19.25 8.96
N ILE A 233 -8.53 -20.24 8.85
CA ILE A 233 -8.60 -21.50 9.60
C ILE A 233 -8.54 -21.24 11.10
N ILE A 234 -7.58 -20.45 11.57
CA ILE A 234 -7.44 -20.10 13.00
C ILE A 234 -8.67 -19.33 13.50
N SER A 235 -9.15 -18.36 12.72
CA SER A 235 -10.35 -17.57 13.02
C SER A 235 -11.60 -18.45 13.18
N ALA A 236 -11.82 -19.39 12.26
CA ALA A 236 -12.95 -20.32 12.29
C ALA A 236 -12.91 -21.27 13.49
N LEU A 237 -11.72 -21.72 13.90
CA LEU A 237 -11.51 -22.62 15.05
C LEU A 237 -11.62 -21.89 16.39
N THR A 238 -11.10 -20.67 16.47
CA THR A 238 -11.09 -19.86 17.71
C THR A 238 -12.36 -19.03 17.90
N LYS A 239 -13.23 -18.98 16.88
CA LYS A 239 -14.44 -18.14 16.84
C LYS A 239 -14.15 -16.64 17.00
N LYS A 240 -12.93 -16.21 16.67
CA LYS A 240 -12.52 -14.81 16.66
C LYS A 240 -12.71 -14.23 15.26
N ARG A 241 -13.46 -13.14 15.14
CA ARG A 241 -13.64 -12.42 13.87
C ARG A 241 -12.38 -11.63 13.50
N ILE A 242 -12.15 -11.48 12.20
CA ILE A 242 -11.14 -10.55 11.66
C ILE A 242 -11.87 -9.29 11.19
N ASP A 243 -11.22 -8.13 11.34
CA ASP A 243 -11.79 -6.87 10.87
C ASP A 243 -11.90 -6.91 9.34
N LYS A 244 -13.05 -6.47 8.81
CA LYS A 244 -13.33 -6.42 7.38
C LYS A 244 -12.44 -5.41 6.63
N ASP A 245 -11.87 -4.45 7.36
CA ASP A 245 -10.97 -3.42 6.80
C ASP A 245 -9.51 -3.93 6.69
N ILE A 246 -9.23 -5.18 7.10
CA ILE A 246 -7.91 -5.82 7.00
C ILE A 246 -7.85 -6.73 5.77
N GLY A 247 -6.74 -6.67 5.02
CA GLY A 247 -6.37 -7.66 4.00
C GLY A 247 -4.98 -8.24 4.23
N MET A 248 -4.66 -9.35 3.58
CA MET A 248 -3.32 -9.94 3.68
C MET A 248 -2.91 -10.74 2.45
N THR A 249 -1.61 -10.84 2.23
CA THR A 249 -0.98 -11.69 1.21
C THR A 249 0.33 -12.24 1.74
N GLY A 250 0.70 -13.43 1.31
CA GLY A 250 1.94 -14.09 1.69
C GLY A 250 1.88 -15.59 1.46
N GLU A 251 2.98 -16.15 0.99
CA GLU A 251 3.17 -17.59 0.94
C GLU A 251 3.63 -18.08 2.32
N ILE A 252 3.07 -19.20 2.81
CA ILE A 252 3.43 -19.77 4.11
C ILE A 252 4.13 -21.11 3.90
N THR A 253 5.19 -21.37 4.67
CA THR A 253 5.84 -22.68 4.71
C THR A 253 5.27 -23.56 5.82
N LEU A 254 5.59 -24.87 5.83
CA LEU A 254 5.22 -25.78 6.91
C LEU A 254 5.79 -25.38 8.29
N HIS A 255 6.83 -24.53 8.31
CA HIS A 255 7.42 -23.99 9.54
C HIS A 255 6.84 -22.63 9.95
N GLY A 256 5.92 -22.07 9.17
CA GLY A 256 5.28 -20.78 9.45
C GLY A 256 6.09 -19.56 9.02
N GLN A 257 7.11 -19.74 8.19
CA GLN A 257 7.81 -18.61 7.56
C GLN A 257 6.93 -18.04 6.45
N VAL A 258 6.96 -16.71 6.31
CA VAL A 258 6.23 -16.00 5.25
C VAL A 258 7.20 -15.58 4.16
N SER A 259 7.02 -16.08 2.95
CA SER A 259 7.88 -15.81 1.81
C SER A 259 7.35 -14.66 0.95
N ALA A 260 8.27 -14.00 0.23
CA ALA A 260 7.96 -12.91 -0.67
C ALA A 260 7.02 -13.33 -1.81
N ILE A 261 6.24 -12.38 -2.31
CA ILE A 261 5.21 -12.59 -3.34
C ILE A 261 5.43 -11.66 -4.54
N GLY A 262 4.95 -12.05 -5.71
CA GLY A 262 4.88 -11.14 -6.87
C GLY A 262 3.62 -10.27 -6.89
N GLY A 263 3.66 -9.20 -7.69
CA GLY A 263 2.52 -8.32 -7.99
C GLY A 263 2.01 -7.53 -6.79
N LEU A 264 2.93 -7.04 -5.94
CA LEU A 264 2.56 -6.31 -4.73
C LEU A 264 1.81 -5.01 -5.06
N GLN A 265 2.26 -4.27 -6.07
CA GLN A 265 1.65 -3.01 -6.49
C GLN A 265 0.18 -3.20 -6.89
N GLU A 266 -0.14 -4.23 -7.68
CA GLU A 266 -1.50 -4.53 -8.11
C GLU A 266 -2.39 -4.91 -6.91
N LYS A 267 -1.83 -5.67 -5.97
CA LYS A 267 -2.52 -6.12 -4.75
C LYS A 267 -2.84 -4.95 -3.82
N ILE A 268 -1.88 -4.06 -3.57
CA ILE A 268 -2.07 -2.88 -2.73
C ILE A 268 -3.04 -1.88 -3.40
N ASN A 269 -2.92 -1.68 -4.72
CA ASN A 269 -3.89 -0.88 -5.47
C ASN A 269 -5.31 -1.45 -5.36
N ALA A 270 -5.47 -2.77 -5.41
CA ALA A 270 -6.77 -3.41 -5.23
C ALA A 270 -7.33 -3.23 -3.82
N ALA A 271 -6.48 -3.39 -2.80
CA ALA A 271 -6.84 -3.16 -1.40
C ALA A 271 -7.32 -1.73 -1.17
N HIS A 272 -6.55 -0.75 -1.66
CA HIS A 272 -6.91 0.67 -1.58
C HIS A 272 -8.23 0.96 -2.31
N ARG A 273 -8.42 0.44 -3.53
CA ARG A 273 -9.68 0.60 -4.28
C ARG A 273 -10.89 0.00 -3.58
N LYS A 274 -10.72 -1.09 -2.83
CA LYS A 274 -11.77 -1.75 -2.03
C LYS A 274 -11.95 -1.12 -0.64
N GLY A 275 -11.15 -0.11 -0.29
CA GLY A 275 -11.26 0.63 0.97
C GLY A 275 -10.74 -0.13 2.18
N LEU A 276 -9.81 -1.07 1.99
CA LEU A 276 -9.08 -1.67 3.12
C LEU A 276 -8.19 -0.62 3.78
N LYS A 277 -8.12 -0.66 5.11
CA LYS A 277 -7.30 0.25 5.93
C LYS A 277 -5.93 -0.33 6.26
N VAL A 278 -5.84 -1.65 6.35
CA VAL A 278 -4.62 -2.36 6.79
C VAL A 278 -4.37 -3.53 5.85
N VAL A 279 -3.13 -3.70 5.41
CA VAL A 279 -2.70 -4.84 4.59
C VAL A 279 -1.45 -5.44 5.18
N PHE A 280 -1.51 -6.73 5.49
CA PHE A 280 -0.34 -7.50 5.90
C PHE A 280 0.40 -8.02 4.66
N ILE A 281 1.70 -7.74 4.59
CA ILE A 281 2.58 -8.15 3.49
C ILE A 281 3.79 -8.94 4.04
N PRO A 282 4.44 -9.78 3.21
CA PRO A 282 5.66 -10.45 3.62
C PRO A 282 6.80 -9.45 3.85
N GLU A 283 7.65 -9.72 4.83
CA GLU A 283 8.87 -8.93 5.10
C GLU A 283 9.80 -8.87 3.88
N GLY A 284 9.92 -9.96 3.14
CA GLY A 284 10.75 -10.02 1.93
C GLY A 284 10.29 -9.13 0.78
N ASN A 285 9.12 -8.48 0.88
CA ASN A 285 8.58 -7.54 -0.10
C ASN A 285 8.76 -6.07 0.28
N GLU A 286 9.49 -5.76 1.36
CA GLU A 286 9.68 -4.39 1.86
C GLU A 286 10.24 -3.45 0.77
N LYS A 287 11.23 -3.91 -0.01
CA LYS A 287 11.84 -3.13 -1.11
C LYS A 287 10.84 -2.76 -2.20
N ASP A 288 9.87 -3.63 -2.47
CA ASP A 288 8.85 -3.41 -3.50
C ASP A 288 7.85 -2.30 -3.10
N LEU A 289 7.83 -1.90 -1.82
CA LEU A 289 7.03 -0.76 -1.39
C LEU A 289 7.56 0.56 -1.94
N GLU A 290 8.89 0.70 -2.14
CA GLU A 290 9.53 1.93 -2.63
C GLU A 290 9.02 2.39 -4.01
N ASP A 291 8.50 1.45 -4.80
CA ASP A 291 7.96 1.71 -6.14
C ASP A 291 6.46 2.06 -6.15
N ILE A 292 5.77 1.95 -5.01
CA ILE A 292 4.33 2.19 -4.89
C ILE A 292 4.07 3.65 -4.47
N PRO A 293 3.22 4.44 -5.17
CA PRO A 293 2.95 5.82 -4.80
C PRO A 293 2.47 5.97 -3.35
N SER A 294 2.96 7.02 -2.65
CA SER A 294 2.66 7.28 -1.23
C SER A 294 1.16 7.38 -0.93
N GLU A 295 0.37 7.84 -1.89
CA GLU A 295 -1.09 7.94 -1.85
C GLU A 295 -1.78 6.58 -1.67
N VAL A 296 -1.18 5.50 -2.17
CA VAL A 296 -1.68 4.11 -2.06
C VAL A 296 -1.04 3.39 -0.86
N ARG A 297 0.11 3.87 -0.37
CA ARG A 297 0.78 3.39 0.86
C ARG A 297 0.05 3.77 2.15
N GLY A 298 -1.05 4.55 2.09
CA GLY A 298 -1.90 4.90 3.23
C GLY A 298 -2.65 3.73 3.88
N VAL A 299 -2.29 2.51 3.51
CA VAL A 299 -2.69 1.26 4.12
C VAL A 299 -1.57 0.86 5.08
N GLN A 300 -1.88 0.67 6.37
CA GLN A 300 -0.85 0.27 7.33
C GLN A 300 -0.26 -1.08 6.91
N ASN A 301 0.99 -1.07 6.45
CA ASN A 301 1.72 -2.27 6.06
C ASN A 301 2.35 -2.86 7.32
N VAL A 302 1.89 -4.03 7.74
CA VAL A 302 2.50 -4.74 8.87
C VAL A 302 3.35 -5.86 8.31
N LEU A 303 4.67 -5.72 8.48
CA LEU A 303 5.66 -6.74 8.18
C LEU A 303 5.46 -7.87 9.20
N LEU A 304 5.09 -9.07 8.72
CA LEU A 304 4.95 -10.25 9.58
C LEU A 304 6.21 -11.11 9.48
N PRO A 305 7.19 -10.98 10.40
CA PRO A 305 8.24 -11.99 10.53
C PRO A 305 7.65 -13.28 11.12
N THR A 306 6.55 -13.20 11.88
CA THR A 306 5.85 -14.33 12.53
C THR A 306 4.41 -13.93 12.91
N LEU A 307 3.44 -14.85 12.85
CA LEU A 307 2.10 -14.64 13.41
C LEU A 307 2.17 -14.54 14.95
N ILE A 308 2.03 -13.33 15.51
CA ILE A 308 2.00 -13.09 16.95
C ILE A 308 0.57 -13.37 17.48
N PRO A 309 0.40 -14.28 18.46
CA PRO A 309 -0.91 -14.57 19.04
C PRO A 309 -1.55 -13.33 19.70
N LEU A 310 -2.82 -13.06 19.40
CA LEU A 310 -3.58 -11.93 19.96
C LEU A 310 -3.65 -11.96 21.50
N ASN A 311 -3.58 -13.15 22.12
CA ASN A 311 -3.55 -13.29 23.59
C ASN A 311 -2.24 -12.81 24.22
N LEU A 312 -1.12 -12.82 23.48
CA LEU A 312 0.14 -12.20 23.92
C LEU A 312 0.02 -10.68 23.85
N LEU A 313 -0.56 -10.13 22.77
CA LEU A 313 -0.88 -8.70 22.65
C LEU A 313 -1.88 -8.23 23.74
N GLU A 314 -2.92 -9.02 24.03
CA GLU A 314 -3.90 -8.75 25.10
C GLU A 314 -3.31 -8.89 26.51
N LYS A 315 -2.28 -9.72 26.69
CA LYS A 315 -1.58 -9.88 27.97
C LYS A 315 -0.70 -8.67 28.25
N GLU A 316 0.02 -8.18 27.25
CA GLU A 316 0.82 -6.95 27.38
C GLU A 316 -0.04 -5.69 27.56
N LYS A 317 -1.25 -5.67 27.00
CA LYS A 317 -2.26 -4.62 27.25
C LYS A 317 -2.63 -4.43 28.72
N LYS A 318 -2.42 -5.45 29.58
CA LYS A 318 -2.68 -5.37 31.03
C LYS A 318 -1.49 -4.84 31.83
N HIS A 319 -0.30 -4.80 31.24
CA HIS A 319 0.92 -4.38 31.92
C HIS A 319 1.21 -2.88 31.76
N VAL A 320 0.53 -2.17 30.84
CA VAL A 320 0.78 -0.74 30.59
C VAL A 320 -0.55 0.02 30.52
N ALA A 321 -0.80 0.89 31.51
CA ALA A 321 -1.92 1.82 31.46
C ALA A 321 -1.64 2.89 30.39
N GLY A 322 -2.46 2.91 29.32
CA GLY A 322 -2.30 3.87 28.21
C GLY A 322 -1.80 3.28 26.89
N PHE A 323 -1.88 1.96 26.69
CA PHE A 323 -1.50 1.31 25.44
C PHE A 323 -2.36 1.79 24.24
N SER A 324 -1.82 2.72 23.43
CA SER A 324 -2.33 3.01 22.09
C SER A 324 -1.77 1.94 21.13
N PRO A 325 -2.60 1.20 20.37
CA PRO A 325 -2.15 0.13 19.48
C PRO A 325 -1.57 0.68 18.17
N GLU A 326 -0.67 1.66 18.27
CA GLU A 326 0.15 2.13 17.17
C GLU A 326 1.52 1.47 17.37
N CYS A 327 1.77 0.38 16.65
CA CYS A 327 3.15 -0.06 16.41
C CYS A 327 3.87 1.10 15.70
N PHE A 328 4.71 1.85 16.42
CA PHE A 328 5.71 2.69 15.79
C PHE A 328 6.79 1.78 15.22
N TYR A 329 6.73 1.53 13.91
CA TYR A 329 7.89 1.13 13.12
C TYR A 329 8.56 2.43 12.66
N VAL A 330 9.76 2.74 13.17
CA VAL A 330 10.52 3.92 12.74
C VAL A 330 11.27 3.54 11.46
N GLU A 331 10.57 3.68 10.33
CA GLU A 331 11.04 3.30 9.00
C GLU A 331 12.10 4.27 8.43
N LYS A 332 12.10 5.52 8.93
CA LYS A 332 13.04 6.56 8.51
C LYS A 332 13.54 7.32 9.73
N ILE A 333 14.79 7.03 10.10
CA ILE A 333 15.46 7.64 11.24
C ILE A 333 16.04 9.02 10.85
N GLU A 334 16.05 9.37 9.56
CA GLU A 334 16.66 10.60 9.05
C GLU A 334 15.83 11.24 7.90
N GLY A 335 15.71 12.57 7.92
CA GLY A 335 15.06 13.36 6.88
C GLY A 335 15.93 14.53 6.44
N HIS A 336 15.86 14.88 5.14
CA HIS A 336 16.55 16.03 4.57
C HIS A 336 15.56 17.01 3.98
N THR A 337 15.78 18.30 4.20
CA THR A 337 14.99 19.37 3.57
C THR A 337 15.90 20.43 2.97
N ILE A 338 15.42 21.06 1.92
CA ILE A 338 16.07 22.18 1.25
C ILE A 338 15.22 23.43 1.40
N HIS A 339 15.88 24.56 1.62
CA HIS A 339 15.25 25.84 1.96
C HIS A 339 15.76 26.94 1.06
N SER A 340 14.90 27.93 0.82
CA SER A 340 15.21 29.06 -0.03
C SER A 340 16.18 30.05 0.63
N SER A 341 16.20 30.07 1.98
CA SER A 341 17.04 30.97 2.77
C SER A 341 17.71 30.28 3.97
N ALA A 342 18.82 30.84 4.44
CA ALA A 342 19.54 30.36 5.61
C ALA A 342 18.71 30.46 6.89
N GLU A 343 17.91 31.53 7.03
CA GLU A 343 17.07 31.77 8.20
C GLU A 343 15.97 30.71 8.31
N GLU A 344 15.30 30.40 7.20
CA GLU A 344 14.29 29.35 7.11
C GLU A 344 14.88 27.99 7.49
N ALA A 345 16.06 27.66 6.96
CA ALA A 345 16.76 26.41 7.28
C ALA A 345 17.12 26.31 8.78
N LYS A 346 17.63 27.39 9.38
CA LYS A 346 17.96 27.42 10.81
C LYS A 346 16.71 27.29 11.67
N GLN A 347 15.66 28.04 11.35
CA GLN A 347 14.40 27.97 12.09
C GLN A 347 13.79 26.57 11.99
N PHE A 348 13.81 25.97 10.81
CA PHE A 348 13.35 24.59 10.63
C PHE A 348 14.17 23.60 11.47
N THR A 349 15.49 23.75 11.52
CA THR A 349 16.39 22.92 12.34
C THR A 349 16.00 22.99 13.83
N LEU A 350 15.69 24.19 14.33
CA LEU A 350 15.26 24.41 15.73
C LEU A 350 13.83 23.94 16.01
N ASN A 351 12.92 24.05 15.04
CA ASN A 351 11.56 23.52 15.18
C ASN A 351 11.60 22.00 15.34
N ILE A 352 12.37 21.30 14.49
CA ILE A 352 12.53 19.86 14.60
C ILE A 352 13.16 19.45 15.95
N LEU A 353 14.11 20.23 16.45
CA LEU A 353 14.68 20.01 17.78
C LEU A 353 13.60 20.11 18.89
N SER A 354 12.73 21.12 18.79
CA SER A 354 11.60 21.30 19.71
C SER A 354 10.60 20.15 19.62
N ASP A 355 10.28 19.69 18.41
CA ASP A 355 9.37 18.56 18.20
C ASP A 355 9.94 17.28 18.82
N TYR A 356 11.26 17.06 18.71
CA TYR A 356 11.91 15.92 19.35
C TYR A 356 11.93 16.02 20.87
N GLN A 357 12.12 17.22 21.43
CA GLN A 357 12.02 17.43 22.87
C GLN A 357 10.62 17.11 23.37
N ASP A 358 9.60 17.71 22.74
CA ASP A 358 8.19 17.49 23.09
C ASP A 358 7.83 16.01 23.01
N TYR A 359 8.22 15.33 21.92
CA TYR A 359 7.98 13.90 21.77
C TYR A 359 8.66 13.07 22.86
N ALA A 360 9.91 13.37 23.20
CA ALA A 360 10.63 12.65 24.24
C ALA A 360 10.00 12.85 25.63
N GLU A 361 9.67 14.08 25.99
CA GLU A 361 9.12 14.44 27.30
C GLU A 361 7.66 14.00 27.45
N ASN A 362 6.82 14.29 26.45
CA ASN A 362 5.36 14.15 26.58
C ASN A 362 4.82 12.82 26.05
N ALA A 363 5.41 12.26 24.99
CA ALA A 363 4.96 10.98 24.46
C ALA A 363 5.70 9.79 25.09
N LEU A 364 7.01 9.93 25.31
CA LEU A 364 7.85 8.85 25.84
C LEU A 364 8.16 8.99 27.33
N CYS A 365 7.74 10.07 27.99
CA CYS A 365 7.98 10.33 29.41
C CYS A 365 9.46 10.21 29.81
N LEU A 366 10.37 10.68 28.94
CA LEU A 366 11.81 10.69 29.17
C LEU A 366 12.26 12.06 29.66
N GLY A 367 13.13 12.10 30.67
CA GLY A 367 13.84 13.32 31.03
C GLY A 367 14.92 13.62 29.99
N VAL A 368 14.91 14.80 29.38
CA VAL A 368 15.88 15.15 28.33
C VAL A 368 16.60 16.48 28.59
N ILE A 369 17.76 16.63 27.97
CA ILE A 369 18.53 17.86 27.90
C ILE A 369 18.70 18.22 26.43
N VAL A 370 18.33 19.44 26.08
CA VAL A 370 18.41 19.95 24.71
C VAL A 370 19.52 20.97 24.60
N GLY A 371 20.29 20.93 23.52
CA GLY A 371 21.35 21.89 23.30
C GLY A 371 22.05 21.79 21.96
N GLN A 372 22.97 22.72 21.73
CA GLN A 372 23.86 22.72 20.57
C GLN A 372 25.14 21.94 20.90
N LYS A 373 25.55 21.06 19.99
CA LYS A 373 26.85 20.37 20.09
C LYS A 373 28.00 21.35 19.89
N THR A 374 29.11 21.10 20.57
CA THR A 374 30.34 21.87 20.38
C THR A 374 30.95 21.63 18.99
N GLU A 375 31.89 22.47 18.57
CA GLU A 375 32.58 22.30 17.28
C GLU A 375 33.28 20.93 17.12
N GLY A 376 33.73 20.32 18.22
CA GLY A 376 34.33 18.98 18.21
C GLY A 376 33.32 17.83 18.14
N GLU A 377 32.04 18.09 18.41
CA GLU A 377 30.98 17.08 18.50
C GLU A 377 29.90 17.25 17.43
N LYS A 378 29.90 18.36 16.69
CA LYS A 378 28.94 18.58 15.61
C LYS A 378 29.18 17.61 14.46
N PHE A 379 28.11 17.33 13.72
CA PHE A 379 28.18 16.40 12.60
C PHE A 379 29.10 16.92 11.50
N ALA A 380 29.87 16.03 10.88
CA ALA A 380 30.84 16.40 9.85
C ALA A 380 30.13 17.10 8.67
N GLY A 381 30.58 18.32 8.36
CA GLY A 381 29.99 19.14 7.30
C GLY A 381 28.77 19.98 7.72
N ALA A 382 28.21 19.77 8.92
CA ALA A 382 27.20 20.65 9.48
C ALA A 382 27.84 21.95 9.98
N LEU A 383 27.19 23.08 9.70
CA LEU A 383 27.56 24.36 10.31
C LEU A 383 27.20 24.35 11.79
N GLU A 384 25.97 23.90 12.10
CA GLU A 384 25.44 23.79 13.46
C GLU A 384 24.77 22.42 13.62
N THR A 385 24.95 21.78 14.78
CA THR A 385 24.27 20.54 15.16
C THR A 385 23.64 20.71 16.52
N TYR A 386 22.36 20.39 16.60
CA TYR A 386 21.57 20.39 17.81
C TYR A 386 21.21 18.96 18.18
N THR A 387 21.03 18.72 19.48
CA THR A 387 20.79 17.38 20.03
C THR A 387 19.75 17.43 21.14
N VAL A 388 18.99 16.34 21.24
CA VAL A 388 18.22 15.97 22.43
C VAL A 388 18.95 14.78 23.06
N GLU A 389 19.37 14.92 24.31
CA GLU A 389 20.03 13.87 25.08
C GLU A 389 19.07 13.37 26.16
N CYS A 390 18.79 12.07 26.19
CA CYS A 390 17.98 11.46 27.24
C CYS A 390 18.83 11.21 28.48
N LEU A 391 18.34 11.66 29.64
CA LEU A 391 18.90 11.32 30.95
C LEU A 391 18.36 9.96 31.39
N LEU A 392 19.26 9.02 31.65
CA LEU A 392 18.93 7.66 32.07
C LEU A 392 18.95 7.55 33.61
N PRO A 393 18.24 6.56 34.21
CA PRO A 393 18.20 6.39 35.66
C PRO A 393 19.57 6.14 36.32
N ASP A 394 20.54 5.61 35.57
CA ASP A 394 21.92 5.38 36.02
C ASP A 394 22.79 6.65 36.00
N GLY A 395 22.20 7.81 35.67
CA GLY A 395 22.88 9.10 35.60
C GLY A 395 23.68 9.31 34.31
N GLN A 396 23.61 8.39 33.36
CA GLN A 396 24.21 8.57 32.03
C GLN A 396 23.27 9.33 31.10
N CYS A 397 23.84 9.99 30.09
CA CYS A 397 23.08 10.60 29.00
C CYS A 397 23.24 9.79 27.72
N LEU A 398 22.17 9.70 26.94
CA LEU A 398 22.14 8.97 25.69
C LEU A 398 21.45 9.78 24.59
N GLN A 399 22.12 9.92 23.46
CA GLN A 399 21.63 10.74 22.34
C GLN A 399 20.33 10.17 21.77
N PHE A 400 19.26 10.96 21.90
CA PHE A 400 17.91 10.63 21.47
C PHE A 400 17.67 11.04 20.01
N ALA A 401 18.01 12.27 19.66
CA ALA A 401 17.82 12.81 18.31
C ALA A 401 18.79 13.95 18.02
N THR A 402 19.08 14.19 16.74
CA THR A 402 19.87 15.32 16.27
C THR A 402 19.20 16.06 15.13
N SER A 403 19.48 17.35 15.04
CA SER A 403 19.02 18.25 13.98
C SER A 403 20.19 19.11 13.52
N HIS A 404 20.44 19.15 12.22
CA HIS A 404 21.67 19.66 11.62
C HIS A 404 21.35 20.72 10.57
N TYR A 405 22.02 21.86 10.68
CA TYR A 405 22.03 22.88 9.64
C TYR A 405 23.33 22.79 8.84
N PHE A 406 23.26 22.40 7.57
CA PHE A 406 24.42 22.18 6.69
C PHE A 406 24.79 23.41 5.85
N GLY A 407 23.93 24.43 5.83
CA GLY A 407 24.08 25.55 4.90
C GLY A 407 23.93 25.11 3.44
N ASP A 408 24.57 25.82 2.53
CA ASP A 408 24.52 25.58 1.08
C ASP A 408 25.73 24.80 0.54
N ASN A 409 26.71 24.47 1.40
CA ASN A 409 27.95 23.79 1.01
C ASN A 409 27.71 22.45 0.30
N PHE A 410 26.82 21.62 0.85
CA PHE A 410 26.48 20.32 0.28
C PHE A 410 25.78 20.47 -1.08
N CYS A 411 24.84 21.40 -1.18
CA CYS A 411 24.11 21.69 -2.42
C CYS A 411 25.05 22.25 -3.51
N ARG A 412 26.03 23.07 -3.14
CA ARG A 412 27.08 23.55 -4.06
C ARG A 412 27.94 22.42 -4.60
N LEU A 413 28.38 21.49 -3.74
CA LEU A 413 29.20 20.35 -4.13
C LEU A 413 28.45 19.42 -5.09
N MET A 414 27.17 19.16 -4.81
CA MET A 414 26.32 18.27 -5.61
C MET A 414 25.69 18.94 -6.84
N GLY A 415 25.88 20.26 -7.02
CA GLY A 415 25.30 21.02 -8.13
C GLY A 415 23.78 21.22 -8.05
N VAL A 416 23.18 21.03 -6.87
CA VAL A 416 21.73 21.20 -6.65
C VAL A 416 21.39 22.69 -6.67
N LYS A 417 20.49 23.10 -7.57
CA LYS A 417 20.03 24.49 -7.73
C LYS A 417 18.52 24.54 -7.81
N TYR A 418 17.95 25.65 -7.36
CA TYR A 418 16.55 25.99 -7.59
C TYR A 418 16.45 27.32 -8.34
N GLN A 419 15.33 27.53 -9.03
CA GLN A 419 15.02 28.79 -9.71
C GLN A 419 14.16 29.64 -8.77
N ASP A 420 14.63 30.84 -8.43
CA ASP A 420 13.86 31.78 -7.60
C ASP A 420 12.75 32.49 -8.40
N ALA A 421 11.89 33.23 -7.70
CA ALA A 421 10.82 34.02 -8.31
C ALA A 421 11.32 35.13 -9.27
N SER A 422 12.62 35.43 -9.28
CA SER A 422 13.27 36.35 -10.20
C SER A 422 13.93 35.65 -11.40
N ASN A 423 13.63 34.36 -11.61
CA ASN A 423 14.19 33.50 -12.64
C ASN A 423 15.72 33.31 -12.56
N LYS A 424 16.33 33.51 -11.39
CA LYS A 424 17.75 33.26 -11.17
C LYS A 424 17.97 31.92 -10.48
N PHE A 425 18.98 31.18 -10.91
CA PHE A 425 19.38 29.95 -10.26
C PHE A 425 20.19 30.24 -9.00
N GLN A 426 19.76 29.71 -7.86
CA GLN A 426 20.43 29.81 -6.58
C GLN A 426 20.70 28.42 -5.99
N TYR A 427 21.68 28.34 -5.08
CA TYR A 427 21.92 27.13 -4.30
C TYR A 427 21.04 27.16 -3.05
N PRO A 428 20.25 26.10 -2.79
CA PRO A 428 19.43 26.04 -1.59
C PRO A 428 20.28 25.74 -0.34
N PHE A 429 19.71 26.04 0.82
CA PHE A 429 20.27 25.69 2.12
C PHE A 429 19.69 24.36 2.57
N SER A 430 20.50 23.48 3.13
CA SER A 430 20.11 22.12 3.47
C SER A 430 20.11 21.89 4.99
N THR A 431 19.17 21.05 5.43
CA THR A 431 19.12 20.54 6.80
C THR A 431 19.02 19.01 6.77
N SER A 432 19.53 18.35 7.80
CA SER A 432 19.20 16.94 8.08
C SER A 432 18.76 16.84 9.52
N TRP A 433 17.87 15.91 9.82
CA TRP A 433 17.44 15.63 11.18
C TRP A 433 17.16 14.16 11.32
N GLY A 434 17.21 13.65 12.55
CA GLY A 434 16.94 12.25 12.80
C GLY A 434 16.91 11.86 14.26
N THR A 435 16.25 10.74 14.55
CA THR A 435 16.32 10.11 15.88
C THR A 435 17.48 9.12 15.93
N SER A 436 17.75 8.49 17.06
CA SER A 436 18.75 7.40 17.14
C SER A 436 18.04 6.09 17.40
N THR A 437 18.57 4.98 16.89
CA THR A 437 18.13 3.63 17.34
C THR A 437 18.31 3.45 18.85
N ARG A 438 19.23 4.23 19.45
CA ARG A 438 19.44 4.28 20.89
C ARG A 438 18.21 4.77 21.67
N THR A 439 17.27 5.46 21.04
CA THR A 439 15.99 5.85 21.63
C THR A 439 15.22 4.67 22.20
N ILE A 440 15.24 3.52 21.53
CA ILE A 440 14.61 2.29 22.04
C ILE A 440 15.29 1.84 23.34
N GLY A 441 16.62 1.93 23.38
CA GLY A 441 17.41 1.63 24.58
C GLY A 441 17.13 2.59 25.73
N ALA A 442 16.90 3.88 25.45
CA ALA A 442 16.53 4.87 26.45
C ALA A 442 15.13 4.61 27.04
N VAL A 443 14.15 4.31 26.19
CA VAL A 443 12.80 3.91 26.64
C VAL A 443 12.87 2.63 27.48
N ALA A 444 13.59 1.61 27.01
CA ALA A 444 13.72 0.35 27.73
C ALA A 444 14.44 0.54 29.08
N LYS A 445 15.56 1.28 29.13
CA LYS A 445 16.27 1.52 30.40
C LYS A 445 15.47 2.36 31.39
N THR A 446 14.66 3.30 30.91
CA THR A 446 13.88 4.19 31.79
C THR A 446 12.61 3.53 32.30
N HIS A 447 11.95 2.69 31.48
CA HIS A 447 10.62 2.16 31.77
C HIS A 447 10.54 0.65 31.97
N ALA A 448 11.60 -0.12 31.68
CA ALA A 448 11.58 -1.55 31.96
C ALA A 448 11.70 -1.80 33.47
N ASP A 449 10.82 -2.66 33.99
CA ASP A 449 10.99 -3.24 35.32
C ASP A 449 12.25 -4.12 35.32
N ASN A 450 13.09 -4.00 36.36
CA ASN A 450 14.35 -4.74 36.53
C ASN A 450 14.25 -6.24 36.23
#